data_AF-H6LC97-F1
#
_entry.id   AF-H6LC97-F1
#
_cell.length_a   1.000
_cell.length_b   1.000
_cell.length_c   1.000
_cell.angle_alpha   90.00
_cell.angle_beta   90.00
_cell.angle_gamma   90.00
#
_symmetry.space_group_name_H-M   'P 1'
#
loop_
_entity.id
_entity.type
_entity.pdbx_description
1 polymer ?
#
loop_
_entity_poly.entity_id
_entity_poly.type
_entity_poly.pdbx_seq_one_letter_code
_entity_poly.pdbx_strand_id
1 'polypeptide(L)'
;MCNYWGVKYYVFKDRLSENWTLEEALESRQPDSIKDHQGRGFKTKSAMCSYWGVKEYVFNDRIKDGWSLEEALEGKNPNTVVDHLGKKFDTEKEMWAYWGIKSYIFKDRIKEGWSLEEALTIPYKL
;
A
#
# COMPACT_ATOMS: atom_id res chain seq x y z
N MET A 1 -28.53 21.04 22.54
CA MET A 1 -28.14 21.40 21.17
C MET A 1 -27.60 20.17 20.42
N CYS A 2 -26.48 19.56 20.81
CA CYS A 2 -25.89 18.41 20.06
C CYS A 2 -26.80 17.16 19.96
N ASN A 3 -27.55 16.83 21.02
CA ASN A 3 -28.49 15.69 21.02
C ASN A 3 -29.63 15.82 19.99
N TYR A 4 -30.04 17.06 19.67
CA TYR A 4 -31.06 17.33 18.64
C TYR A 4 -30.58 16.89 17.25
N TRP A 5 -29.27 17.01 17.00
CA TRP A 5 -28.62 16.63 15.75
C TRP A 5 -28.07 15.19 15.76
N GLY A 6 -28.34 14.43 16.83
CA GLY A 6 -27.81 13.06 16.98
C GLY A 6 -26.30 12.98 17.17
N VAL A 7 -25.61 14.09 17.47
CA VAL A 7 -24.16 14.14 17.68
C VAL A 7 -23.85 14.12 19.18
N LYS A 8 -22.99 13.19 19.60
CA LYS A 8 -22.51 13.15 20.98
C LYS A 8 -21.65 14.38 21.29
N TYR A 9 -21.82 14.97 22.47
CA TYR A 9 -21.14 16.22 22.85
C TYR A 9 -19.60 16.17 22.72
N TYR A 10 -18.96 15.04 23.08
CA TYR A 10 -17.51 14.91 22.93
C TYR A 10 -17.06 14.94 21.46
N VAL A 11 -17.83 14.32 20.55
CA VAL A 11 -17.57 14.35 19.10
C VAL A 11 -17.68 15.77 18.56
N PHE A 12 -18.70 16.51 19.00
CA PHE A 12 -18.87 17.92 18.64
C PHE A 12 -17.68 18.77 19.10
N LYS A 13 -17.20 18.56 20.33
CA LYS A 13 -16.05 19.28 20.90
C LYS A 13 -14.75 18.96 20.16
N ASP A 14 -14.50 17.69 19.83
CA ASP A 14 -13.32 17.27 19.06
C ASP A 14 -13.32 17.92 17.67
N ARG A 15 -14.46 17.92 16.97
CA ARG A 15 -14.58 18.58 15.65
C ARG A 15 -14.22 20.07 15.69
N LEU A 16 -14.70 20.81 16.70
CA LEU A 16 -14.33 22.22 16.86
C LEU A 16 -12.82 22.41 17.14
N SER A 17 -12.20 21.47 17.84
CA SER A 17 -10.74 21.50 18.08
C SER A 17 -9.91 21.18 16.83
N GLU A 18 -10.53 20.50 15.86
CA GLU A 18 -9.98 20.24 14.53
C GLU A 18 -10.36 21.34 13.51
N ASN A 19 -10.77 22.53 13.98
CA ASN A 19 -11.14 23.69 13.18
C ASN A 19 -12.38 23.52 12.28
N TRP A 20 -13.31 22.63 12.63
CA TRP A 20 -14.60 22.51 11.94
C TRP A 20 -15.48 23.75 12.21
N THR A 21 -16.31 24.11 11.24
CA THR A 21 -17.38 25.10 11.47
C THR A 21 -18.44 24.55 12.41
N LEU A 22 -19.25 25.44 13.00
CA LEU A 22 -20.32 25.05 13.91
C LEU A 22 -21.35 24.16 13.20
N GLU A 23 -21.69 24.50 11.95
CA GLU A 23 -22.60 23.74 11.10
C GLU A 23 -22.06 22.33 10.81
N GLU A 24 -20.81 22.20 10.36
CA GLU A 24 -20.19 20.89 10.09
C GLU A 24 -20.04 20.04 11.36
N ALA A 25 -19.78 20.68 12.51
CA ALA A 25 -19.66 19.99 13.78
C ALA A 25 -20.99 19.39 14.25
N LEU A 26 -22.12 20.02 13.91
CA LEU A 26 -23.47 19.59 14.26
C LEU A 26 -24.10 18.67 13.20
N GLU A 27 -23.79 18.84 11.92
CA GLU A 27 -24.29 17.96 10.88
C GLU A 27 -23.68 16.55 10.99
N SER A 28 -24.53 15.55 10.94
CA SER A 28 -24.23 14.14 11.27
C SER A 28 -23.25 13.43 10.34
N ARG A 29 -22.64 14.13 9.37
CA ARG A 29 -21.58 13.54 8.56
C ARG A 29 -20.35 13.44 9.45
N GLN A 30 -20.05 12.23 9.94
CA GLN A 30 -18.75 12.02 10.54
C GLN A 30 -17.69 12.55 9.57
N PRO A 31 -16.77 13.42 10.03
CA PRO A 31 -15.54 13.67 9.32
C PRO A 31 -15.05 12.34 8.78
N ASP A 32 -14.82 12.28 7.48
CA ASP A 32 -14.03 11.22 6.93
C ASP A 32 -12.63 11.33 7.55
N SER A 33 -12.41 10.62 8.66
CA SER A 33 -11.20 10.72 9.47
C SER A 33 -9.98 10.16 8.76
N ILE A 34 -10.21 9.40 7.69
CA ILE A 34 -9.18 8.78 6.87
C ILE A 34 -9.21 9.46 5.51
N LYS A 35 -8.07 10.00 5.09
CA LYS A 35 -7.90 10.60 3.76
C LYS A 35 -6.96 9.75 2.91
N ASP A 36 -7.24 9.65 1.60
CA ASP A 36 -6.28 9.11 0.66
C ASP A 36 -5.15 10.11 0.35
N HIS A 37 -4.18 9.68 -0.47
CA HIS A 37 -3.06 10.51 -0.89
C HIS A 37 -3.47 11.73 -1.75
N GLN A 38 -4.72 11.79 -2.22
CA GLN A 38 -5.29 12.92 -2.97
C GLN A 38 -6.17 13.82 -2.09
N GLY A 39 -6.23 13.55 -0.78
CA GLY A 39 -7.02 14.30 0.19
C GLY A 39 -8.50 13.93 0.22
N ARG A 40 -8.96 12.90 -0.52
CA ARG A 40 -10.35 12.43 -0.46
C ARG A 40 -10.62 11.74 0.86
N GLY A 41 -11.72 12.10 1.49
CA GLY A 41 -12.17 11.49 2.73
C GLY A 41 -12.86 10.13 2.54
N PHE A 42 -12.63 9.22 3.47
CA PHE A 42 -13.36 7.98 3.67
C PHE A 42 -13.74 7.74 5.14
N LYS A 43 -14.91 7.13 5.35
CA LYS A 43 -15.41 6.74 6.68
C LYS A 43 -14.58 5.64 7.34
N THR A 44 -13.98 4.77 6.54
CA THR A 44 -13.19 3.62 7.02
C THR A 44 -12.02 3.37 6.09
N LYS A 45 -10.97 2.74 6.63
CA LYS A 45 -9.83 2.26 5.84
C LYS A 45 -10.28 1.29 4.76
N SER A 46 -11.23 0.40 5.08
CA SER A 46 -11.83 -0.54 4.13
C SER A 46 -12.49 0.16 2.94
N ALA A 47 -13.24 1.24 3.19
CA ALA A 47 -13.88 2.02 2.14
C ALA A 47 -12.84 2.71 1.24
N MET A 48 -11.78 3.28 1.84
CA MET A 48 -10.66 3.86 1.09
C MET A 48 -9.98 2.80 0.22
N CYS A 49 -9.64 1.65 0.79
CA CYS A 49 -8.99 0.55 0.06
C CYS A 49 -9.87 0.05 -1.08
N SER A 50 -11.17 -0.14 -0.82
CA SER A 50 -12.14 -0.60 -1.83
C SER A 50 -12.28 0.38 -2.99
N TYR A 51 -12.25 1.69 -2.72
CA TYR A 51 -12.27 2.72 -3.76
C TYR A 51 -11.07 2.60 -4.71
N TRP A 52 -9.87 2.32 -4.16
CA TRP A 52 -8.64 2.13 -4.92
C TRP A 52 -8.47 0.71 -5.47
N GLY A 53 -9.47 -0.18 -5.29
CA GLY A 53 -9.42 -1.55 -5.78
C GLY A 53 -8.42 -2.45 -5.05
N VAL A 54 -7.93 -2.05 -3.87
CA VAL A 54 -7.01 -2.84 -3.04
C VAL A 54 -7.76 -3.47 -1.87
N LYS A 55 -7.41 -4.71 -1.51
CA LYS A 55 -7.93 -5.34 -0.29
C LYS A 55 -7.26 -4.73 0.93
N GLU A 56 -8.02 -4.50 1.99
CA GLU A 56 -7.51 -3.83 3.19
C GLU A 56 -6.31 -4.53 3.84
N TYR A 57 -6.27 -5.87 3.85
CA TYR A 57 -5.11 -6.60 4.38
C TYR A 57 -3.86 -6.38 3.52
N VAL A 58 -3.99 -6.33 2.19
CA VAL A 58 -2.88 -6.04 1.27
C VAL A 58 -2.35 -4.64 1.50
N PHE A 59 -3.26 -3.67 1.67
CA PHE A 59 -2.88 -2.30 2.02
C PHE A 59 -2.12 -2.26 3.35
N ASN A 60 -2.61 -2.93 4.39
CA ASN A 60 -1.95 -2.96 5.70
C ASN A 60 -0.56 -3.62 5.64
N ASP A 61 -0.41 -4.71 4.88
CA ASP A 61 0.90 -5.35 4.67
C ASP A 61 1.87 -4.39 3.97
N ARG A 62 1.43 -3.69 2.91
CA ARG A 62 2.24 -2.68 2.21
C ARG A 62 2.69 -1.54 3.12
N ILE A 63 1.78 -1.00 3.94
CA ILE A 63 2.12 0.04 4.92
C ILE A 63 3.12 -0.48 5.96
N LYS A 64 2.97 -1.72 6.43
CA LYS A 64 3.91 -2.36 7.35
C LYS A 64 5.29 -2.57 6.72
N ASP A 65 5.33 -2.87 5.43
CA ASP A 65 6.55 -2.99 4.63
C ASP A 65 7.16 -1.62 4.26
N GLY A 66 6.60 -0.52 4.77
CA GLY A 66 7.16 0.83 4.65
C GLY A 66 6.74 1.59 3.40
N TRP A 67 5.73 1.11 2.66
CA TRP A 67 5.24 1.81 1.47
C TRP A 67 4.55 3.12 1.87
N SER A 68 4.62 4.12 0.99
CA SER A 68 3.84 5.33 1.14
C SER A 68 2.33 5.06 0.95
N LEU A 69 1.49 6.00 1.42
CA LEU A 69 0.04 5.91 1.24
C LEU A 69 -0.37 5.83 -0.23
N GLU A 70 0.31 6.57 -1.11
CA GLU A 70 0.08 6.53 -2.56
C GLU A 70 0.40 5.15 -3.13
N GLU A 71 1.62 4.65 -2.89
CA GLU A 71 2.07 3.34 -3.38
C GLU A 71 1.18 2.21 -2.86
N ALA A 72 0.82 2.27 -1.57
CA ALA A 72 -0.01 1.24 -0.94
C ALA A 72 -1.42 1.17 -1.56
N LEU A 73 -1.99 2.31 -1.94
CA LEU A 73 -3.31 2.41 -2.56
C LEU A 73 -3.28 2.12 -4.07
N GLU A 74 -2.32 2.68 -4.80
CA GLU A 74 -2.23 2.51 -6.26
C GLU A 74 -1.58 1.17 -6.68
N GLY A 75 -0.91 0.48 -5.75
CA GLY A 75 -0.27 -0.81 -6.01
C GLY A 75 1.03 -0.73 -6.81
N LYS A 76 1.64 0.46 -6.90
CA LYS A 76 2.99 0.63 -7.44
C LYS A 76 3.99 0.08 -6.43
N ASN A 77 4.71 -0.99 -6.76
CA ASN A 77 5.71 -1.53 -5.86
C ASN A 77 6.93 -0.59 -5.77
N PRO A 78 7.22 0.04 -4.61
CA PRO A 78 8.42 0.84 -4.42
C PRO A 78 9.69 0.00 -4.50
N ASN A 79 9.58 -1.28 -4.13
CA ASN A 79 10.69 -2.22 -4.11
C ASN A 79 10.86 -2.84 -5.48
N THR A 80 11.32 -2.04 -6.45
CA THR A 80 11.79 -2.58 -7.73
C THR A 80 13.06 -3.36 -7.50
N VAL A 81 13.11 -4.61 -7.95
CA VAL A 81 14.36 -5.37 -8.00
C VAL A 81 15.11 -5.00 -9.27
N VAL A 82 16.43 -5.00 -9.19
CA VAL A 82 17.31 -4.63 -10.30
C VAL A 82 18.12 -5.84 -10.68
N ASP A 83 18.17 -6.18 -11.97
CA ASP A 83 19.05 -7.24 -12.44
C ASP A 83 20.52 -6.79 -12.55
N HIS A 84 21.39 -7.71 -12.95
CA HIS A 84 22.81 -7.44 -13.14
C HIS A 84 23.13 -6.42 -14.26
N LEU A 85 22.15 -6.06 -15.10
CA LEU A 85 22.28 -5.06 -16.17
C LEU A 85 21.67 -3.71 -15.79
N GLY A 86 21.13 -3.56 -14.58
CA GLY A 86 20.46 -2.33 -14.15
C GLY A 86 18.99 -2.24 -14.57
N LYS A 87 18.41 -3.30 -15.14
CA LYS A 87 16.99 -3.33 -15.53
C LYS A 87 16.13 -3.55 -14.29
N LYS A 88 15.11 -2.71 -14.12
CA LYS A 88 14.16 -2.75 -13.01
C LYS A 88 12.97 -3.66 -13.31
N PHE A 89 12.51 -4.38 -12.30
CA PHE A 89 11.33 -5.24 -12.31
C PHE A 89 10.49 -4.99 -11.05
N ASP A 90 9.17 -5.17 -11.13
CA ASP A 90 8.30 -4.94 -9.98
C ASP A 90 8.41 -6.06 -8.96
N THR A 91 8.86 -7.26 -9.36
CA THR A 91 9.09 -8.39 -8.45
C THR A 91 10.29 -9.23 -8.87
N GLU A 92 10.92 -9.95 -7.91
CA GLU A 92 11.90 -11.00 -8.23
C GLU A 92 11.32 -12.03 -9.21
N LYS A 93 10.01 -12.28 -9.11
CA LYS A 93 9.30 -13.21 -9.99
C LYS A 93 9.34 -12.80 -11.44
N GLU A 94 9.07 -11.53 -11.71
CA GLU A 94 9.17 -10.98 -13.06
C GLU A 94 10.60 -11.01 -13.57
N MET A 95 11.57 -10.68 -12.70
CA MET A 95 12.98 -10.72 -13.06
C MET A 95 13.43 -12.11 -13.50
N TRP A 96 13.28 -13.15 -12.67
CA TRP A 96 13.72 -14.49 -13.09
C TRP A 96 12.89 -15.06 -14.23
N ALA A 97 11.61 -14.68 -14.38
CA ALA A 97 10.78 -15.10 -15.51
C ALA A 97 11.26 -14.47 -16.82
N TYR A 98 11.67 -13.20 -16.80
CA TYR A 98 12.27 -12.51 -17.93
C TYR A 98 13.55 -13.21 -18.40
N TRP A 99 14.38 -13.67 -17.46
CA TRP A 99 15.60 -14.42 -17.74
C TRP A 99 15.35 -15.93 -18.04
N GLY A 100 14.09 -16.37 -18.06
CA GLY A 100 13.73 -17.76 -18.39
C GLY A 100 14.08 -18.79 -17.31
N ILE A 101 14.25 -18.36 -16.05
CA ILE A 101 14.65 -19.21 -14.93
C ILE A 101 13.48 -19.52 -14.00
N LYS A 102 13.41 -20.77 -13.55
CA LYS A 102 12.42 -21.21 -12.55
C LYS A 102 12.81 -20.70 -11.17
N SER A 103 11.81 -20.30 -10.39
CA SER A 103 12.01 -19.67 -9.07
C SER A 103 12.88 -20.49 -8.11
N TYR A 104 12.73 -21.81 -8.05
CA TYR A 104 13.51 -22.66 -7.16
C TYR A 104 14.99 -22.66 -7.55
N ILE A 105 15.31 -22.69 -8.84
CA ILE A 105 16.68 -22.67 -9.35
C ILE A 105 17.38 -21.37 -8.98
N PHE A 106 16.70 -20.24 -9.21
CA PHE A 106 17.24 -18.93 -8.84
C PHE A 106 17.50 -18.85 -7.33
N LYS A 107 16.51 -19.24 -6.51
CA LYS A 107 16.63 -19.18 -5.05
C LYS A 107 17.74 -20.08 -4.52
N ASP A 108 17.89 -21.28 -5.07
CA ASP A 108 18.97 -22.20 -4.67
C ASP A 108 20.34 -21.61 -5.01
N ARG A 109 20.52 -21.04 -6.20
CA ARG A 109 21.78 -20.38 -6.60
C ARG A 109 22.15 -19.21 -5.70
N ILE A 110 21.19 -18.32 -5.41
CA ILE A 110 21.42 -17.20 -4.48
C ILE A 110 21.79 -17.70 -3.08
N LYS A 111 21.14 -18.77 -2.60
CA LYS A 111 21.45 -19.40 -1.31
C LYS A 111 22.84 -20.06 -1.29
N GLU A 112 23.28 -20.61 -2.42
CA GLU A 112 24.63 -21.14 -2.63
C GLU A 112 25.70 -20.05 -2.80
N GLY A 113 25.30 -18.78 -2.81
CA GLY A 113 26.21 -17.64 -2.90
C GLY A 113 26.62 -17.25 -4.33
N TRP A 114 25.88 -17.71 -5.34
CA TRP A 114 26.11 -17.28 -6.72
C TRP A 114 25.83 -15.79 -6.88
N SER A 115 26.55 -15.13 -7.78
CA SER A 115 26.24 -13.76 -8.14
C SER A 115 24.88 -13.66 -8.84
N LEU A 116 24.28 -12.46 -8.83
CA LEU A 116 23.00 -12.23 -9.50
C LEU A 116 23.07 -12.50 -11.01
N GLU A 117 24.20 -12.19 -11.64
CA GLU A 117 24.47 -12.47 -13.06
C GLU A 117 24.49 -13.98 -13.32
N GLU A 118 25.30 -14.73 -12.57
CA GLU A 118 25.38 -16.19 -12.71
C GLU A 118 24.04 -16.87 -12.43
N ALA A 119 23.33 -16.38 -11.39
CA ALA A 119 22.03 -16.90 -11.01
C ALA A 119 20.99 -16.73 -12.12
N LEU A 120 21.05 -15.63 -12.89
CA LEU A 120 20.11 -15.28 -13.95
C LEU A 120 20.49 -15.80 -15.35
N THR A 121 21.78 -16.03 -15.64
CA THR A 121 22.24 -16.29 -17.01
C THR A 121 22.66 -17.73 -17.27
N ILE A 122 23.09 -18.48 -16.26
CA ILE A 122 23.59 -19.85 -16.46
C ILE A 122 22.40 -20.81 -16.66
N PRO A 123 22.33 -21.59 -17.75
CA PRO A 123 21.24 -22.56 -17.97
C PRO A 123 21.26 -23.67 -16.92
N TYR A 124 20.08 -24.16 -16.51
CA TYR A 124 19.99 -25.35 -15.68
C TYR A 124 20.30 -26.60 -16.51
N LYS A 125 21.31 -27.37 -16.11
CA LYS A 125 21.58 -28.67 -16.72
C LYS A 125 20.50 -29.64 -16.29
N LEU A 126 19.70 -30.11 -17.26
CA LEU A 126 18.79 -31.25 -17.10
C LEU A 126 19.57 -32.53 -16.80
#